data_AF-A0A928UJU0-F1
#
_entry.id   AF-A0A928UJU0-F1
#
_cell.length_a   1.000
_cell.length_b   1.000
_cell.length_c   1.000
_cell.angle_alpha   90.00
_cell.angle_beta   90.00
_cell.angle_gamma   90.00
#
_symmetry.space_group_name_H-M   'P 1'
#
loop_
_entity.id
_entity.type
_entity.pdbx_description
1 polymer ?
#
loop_
_entity_poly.entity_id
_entity_poly.type
_entity_poly.pdbx_seq_one_letter_code
_entity_poly.pdbx_strand_id
1 'polypeptide(L)'
;MFVIILKIKEVIMSQIPKKIFYCWFGGEKPQKVLECISNWKQMLPNYEIVEINEKNKELFDVEKECQNNIWFRTCYENKMWAYVADYARLKVLYEQGGVYFDTDITVEKDITKLLEKNKLVLGWEDNKSINFAICISNKNNSLLEEILNFYNKEIWESKLYTIPQITTHILRNHYKLNHSTEITENDDILILPPEYFYPIPIGLKEKRNFVTDKTYTIHWWDASWIKPNIAYFLKNKHKVNLIKLLDKCFKEKIIISNPFLKVEKMFNKYSIEIDFYYFFKFKYKYYSKKRFLTVFVLGIQIPIWRIK
;
A
#
# COMPACT_ATOMS: atom_id res chain seq x y z
N MET A 1 29.26 24.62 45.48
CA MET A 1 28.06 24.96 44.68
C MET A 1 28.17 24.20 43.37
N PHE A 2 27.49 23.06 43.25
CA PHE A 2 27.54 22.22 42.04
C PHE A 2 26.63 22.84 40.98
N VAL A 3 27.23 23.34 39.90
CA VAL A 3 26.50 23.81 38.72
C VAL A 3 26.15 22.57 37.89
N ILE A 4 24.88 22.16 37.95
CA ILE A 4 24.32 21.16 37.05
C ILE A 4 24.15 21.85 35.70
N ILE A 5 25.08 21.60 34.78
CA ILE A 5 24.92 21.97 33.37
C ILE A 5 23.93 20.98 32.76
N LEU A 6 22.64 21.33 32.79
CA LEU A 6 21.64 20.68 31.97
C LEU A 6 22.01 20.94 30.51
N LYS A 7 22.60 19.93 29.84
CA LYS A 7 22.65 19.87 28.37
C LYS A 7 21.20 19.83 27.88
N ILE A 8 20.64 21.00 27.59
CA ILE A 8 19.50 21.11 26.69
C ILE A 8 20.00 20.53 25.38
N LYS A 9 19.62 19.28 25.08
CA LYS A 9 19.59 18.83 23.69
C LYS A 9 18.61 19.77 23.02
N GLU A 10 19.11 20.76 22.29
CA GLU A 10 18.33 21.34 21.20
C GLU A 10 17.92 20.15 20.33
N VAL A 11 16.65 19.74 20.48
CA VAL A 11 16.00 18.91 19.49
C VAL A 11 15.91 19.82 18.28
N ILE A 12 16.92 19.75 17.40
CA ILE A 12 16.77 20.24 16.04
C ILE A 12 15.66 19.35 15.47
N MET A 13 14.41 19.83 15.57
CA MET A 13 13.28 19.22 14.90
C MET A 13 13.65 19.19 13.43
N SER A 14 14.01 18.02 12.91
CA SER A 14 14.29 17.86 11.50
C SER A 14 12.99 18.21 10.76
N GLN A 15 12.92 19.42 10.20
CA GLN A 15 11.76 19.90 9.48
C GLN A 15 11.42 18.91 8.37
N ILE A 16 10.14 18.58 8.21
CA ILE A 16 9.65 17.70 7.14
C ILE A 16 10.18 18.23 5.80
N PRO A 17 10.89 17.40 4.99
CA PRO A 17 11.49 17.87 3.76
C PRO A 17 10.41 18.25 2.74
N LYS A 18 10.67 19.30 1.95
CA LYS A 18 9.81 19.73 0.82
C LYS A 18 9.99 18.81 -0.39
N LYS A 19 9.74 17.51 -0.20
CA LYS A 19 9.76 16.49 -1.23
C LYS A 19 8.36 15.90 -1.39
N ILE A 20 7.87 15.87 -2.62
CA ILE A 20 6.62 15.22 -3.01
C ILE A 20 6.98 13.88 -3.66
N PHE A 21 6.66 12.81 -2.98
CA PHE A 21 6.78 11.46 -3.48
C PHE A 21 5.47 11.03 -4.15
N TYR A 22 5.59 10.25 -5.23
CA TYR A 22 4.45 9.57 -5.84
C TYR A 22 4.92 8.27 -6.47
N CYS A 23 4.01 7.30 -6.60
CA CYS A 23 4.34 5.98 -7.16
C CYS A 23 3.94 5.90 -8.63
N TRP A 24 4.83 5.34 -9.48
CA TRP A 24 4.46 4.91 -10.82
C TRP A 24 5.23 3.66 -11.24
N PHE A 25 4.55 2.52 -11.24
CA PHE A 25 5.13 1.21 -11.57
C PHE A 25 4.50 0.64 -12.85
N GLY A 26 5.26 -0.20 -13.56
CA GLY A 26 4.69 -1.12 -14.54
C GLY A 26 4.26 -0.54 -15.90
N GLY A 27 4.69 0.67 -16.29
CA GLY A 27 4.48 1.16 -17.66
C GLY A 27 4.54 2.67 -17.85
N GLU A 28 3.99 3.14 -18.98
CA GLU A 28 3.90 4.56 -19.34
C GLU A 28 2.79 5.29 -18.58
N LYS A 29 3.02 6.57 -18.25
CA LYS A 29 2.06 7.42 -17.53
C LYS A 29 0.96 7.89 -18.48
N PRO A 30 -0.33 7.73 -18.13
CA PRO A 30 -1.41 8.33 -18.90
C PRO A 30 -1.40 9.85 -18.72
N GLN A 31 -2.01 10.56 -19.67
CA GLN A 31 -2.02 12.03 -19.70
C GLN A 31 -2.53 12.66 -18.40
N LYS A 32 -3.57 12.11 -17.78
CA LYS A 32 -4.12 12.59 -16.50
C LYS A 32 -3.09 12.64 -15.36
N VAL A 33 -2.19 11.65 -15.31
CA VAL A 33 -1.13 11.60 -14.29
C VAL A 33 -0.11 12.70 -14.55
N LEU A 34 0.23 12.95 -15.82
CA LEU A 34 1.11 14.05 -16.21
C LEU A 34 0.49 15.41 -15.91
N GLU A 35 -0.82 15.56 -16.06
CA GLU A 35 -1.57 16.76 -15.67
C GLU A 35 -1.51 17.00 -14.16
N CYS A 36 -1.68 15.96 -13.33
CA CYS A 36 -1.51 16.07 -11.88
C CYS A 36 -0.09 16.52 -11.51
N ILE A 37 0.94 15.88 -12.09
CA ILE A 37 2.34 16.27 -11.85
C ILE A 37 2.61 17.72 -12.29
N SER A 38 2.05 18.15 -13.42
CA SER A 38 2.17 19.53 -13.90
C SER A 38 1.51 20.52 -12.94
N ASN A 39 0.33 20.18 -12.41
CA ASN A 39 -0.34 20.97 -11.39
C ASN A 39 0.52 21.08 -10.12
N TRP A 40 1.16 20.00 -9.66
CA TRP A 40 2.05 20.05 -8.48
C TRP A 40 3.22 21.00 -8.71
N LYS A 41 3.87 20.95 -9.88
CA LYS A 41 4.98 21.86 -10.23
C LYS A 41 4.55 23.33 -10.22
N GLN A 42 3.35 23.61 -10.71
CA GLN A 42 2.82 24.97 -10.75
C GLN A 42 2.46 25.49 -9.36
N MET A 43 1.81 24.66 -8.55
CA MET A 43 1.24 25.07 -7.26
C MET A 43 2.25 25.02 -6.11
N LEU A 44 3.27 24.16 -6.23
CA LEU A 44 4.31 23.91 -5.23
C LEU A 44 5.72 24.01 -5.87
N PRO A 45 6.11 25.16 -6.45
CA PRO A 45 7.34 25.28 -7.25
C PRO A 45 8.64 25.07 -6.46
N ASN A 46 8.58 25.22 -5.14
CA ASN A 46 9.72 25.03 -4.23
C ASN A 46 9.83 23.59 -3.70
N TYR A 47 9.01 22.66 -4.19
CA TYR A 47 9.05 21.26 -3.80
C TYR A 47 9.74 20.42 -4.86
N GLU A 48 10.62 19.53 -4.42
CA GLU A 48 11.20 18.50 -5.28
C GLU A 48 10.15 17.41 -5.51
N ILE A 49 9.89 17.03 -6.75
CA ILE A 49 8.97 15.94 -7.09
C ILE A 49 9.79 14.70 -7.42
N VAL A 50 9.57 13.63 -6.66
CA VAL A 50 10.35 12.40 -6.71
C VAL A 50 9.44 11.21 -7.03
N GLU A 51 9.74 10.52 -8.12
CA GLU A 51 9.03 9.33 -8.53
C GLU A 51 9.60 8.08 -7.85
N ILE A 52 8.73 7.28 -7.24
CA ILE A 52 9.03 5.94 -6.73
C ILE A 52 8.65 4.93 -7.82
N ASN A 53 9.64 4.21 -8.33
CA ASN A 53 9.49 3.21 -9.38
C ASN A 53 10.60 2.14 -9.30
N GLU A 54 10.59 1.16 -10.22
CA GLU A 54 11.56 0.06 -10.28
C GLU A 54 12.99 0.49 -10.62
N LYS A 55 13.19 1.71 -11.11
CA LYS A 55 14.49 2.20 -11.59
C LYS A 55 15.31 2.88 -10.50
N ASN A 56 14.68 3.33 -9.41
CA ASN A 56 15.32 4.11 -8.35
C ASN A 56 15.63 3.25 -7.11
N LYS A 57 16.62 2.36 -7.23
CA LYS A 57 17.00 1.42 -6.14
C LYS A 57 17.52 2.12 -4.88
N GLU A 58 18.13 3.30 -5.01
CA GLU A 58 18.65 4.06 -3.85
C GLU A 58 17.51 4.59 -2.97
N LEU A 59 16.39 4.99 -3.58
CA LEU A 59 15.20 5.44 -2.86
C LEU A 59 14.34 4.28 -2.39
N PHE A 60 14.13 3.27 -3.24
CA PHE A 60 13.25 2.15 -2.97
C PHE A 60 13.69 0.90 -3.75
N ASP A 61 14.34 -0.03 -3.05
CA ASP A 61 14.83 -1.28 -3.65
C ASP A 61 13.74 -2.35 -3.71
N VAL A 62 13.07 -2.44 -4.86
CA VAL A 62 12.01 -3.40 -5.13
C VAL A 62 12.45 -4.85 -4.92
N GLU A 63 13.68 -5.21 -5.28
CA GLU A 63 14.18 -6.59 -5.16
C GLU A 63 14.34 -6.96 -3.69
N LYS A 64 14.93 -6.05 -2.91
CA LYS A 64 15.08 -6.20 -1.46
C LYS A 64 13.72 -6.26 -0.75
N GLU A 65 12.78 -5.39 -1.10
CA GLU A 65 11.45 -5.40 -0.47
C GLU A 65 10.65 -6.65 -0.85
N CYS A 66 10.84 -7.20 -2.06
CA CYS A 66 10.28 -8.50 -2.43
C CYS A 66 10.85 -9.66 -1.58
N GLN A 67 12.10 -9.58 -1.15
CA GLN A 67 12.72 -10.59 -0.28
C GLN A 67 12.22 -10.47 1.17
N ASN A 68 12.01 -9.24 1.64
CA ASN A 68 11.70 -8.98 3.05
C ASN A 68 10.22 -9.02 3.37
N ASN A 69 9.34 -8.70 2.42
CA ASN A 69 7.90 -8.63 2.65
C ASN A 69 7.11 -9.48 1.65
N ILE A 70 6.47 -10.54 2.15
CA ILE A 70 5.68 -11.49 1.36
C ILE A 70 4.49 -10.80 0.68
N TRP A 71 3.83 -9.86 1.34
CA TRP A 71 2.71 -9.12 0.77
C TRP A 71 3.13 -8.24 -0.41
N PHE A 72 4.20 -7.47 -0.24
CA PHE A 72 4.78 -6.63 -1.27
C PHE A 72 5.18 -7.46 -2.49
N ARG A 73 5.92 -8.55 -2.25
CA ARG A 73 6.30 -9.49 -3.29
C ARG A 73 5.09 -10.03 -4.04
N THR A 74 4.09 -10.53 -3.32
CA THR A 74 2.84 -11.01 -3.92
C THR A 74 2.20 -9.95 -4.82
N CYS A 75 2.11 -8.70 -4.34
CA CYS A 75 1.49 -7.62 -5.09
C CYS A 75 2.31 -7.24 -6.33
N TYR A 76 3.63 -7.13 -6.17
CA TYR A 76 4.56 -6.75 -7.23
C TYR A 76 4.61 -7.80 -8.34
N GLU A 77 4.84 -9.07 -7.97
CA GLU A 77 4.85 -10.20 -8.90
C GLU A 77 3.55 -10.22 -9.73
N ASN A 78 2.39 -10.00 -9.08
CA ASN A 78 1.07 -10.05 -9.72
C ASN A 78 0.60 -8.72 -10.34
N LYS A 79 1.49 -7.74 -10.49
CA LYS A 79 1.18 -6.44 -11.12
C LYS A 79 -0.02 -5.74 -10.47
N MET A 80 -0.16 -5.92 -9.15
CA MET A 80 -1.17 -5.30 -8.31
C MET A 80 -0.71 -3.89 -7.91
N TRP A 81 -0.49 -3.03 -8.90
CA TRP A 81 0.30 -1.79 -8.75
C TRP A 81 -0.20 -0.83 -7.68
N ALA A 82 -1.51 -0.75 -7.42
CA ALA A 82 -2.03 0.07 -6.32
C ALA A 82 -1.57 -0.43 -4.94
N TYR A 83 -1.51 -1.75 -4.75
CA TYR A 83 -1.08 -2.35 -3.48
C TYR A 83 0.45 -2.35 -3.34
N VAL A 84 1.17 -2.34 -4.46
CA VAL A 84 2.62 -2.03 -4.49
C VAL A 84 2.84 -0.59 -4.03
N ALA A 85 2.08 0.35 -4.57
CA ALA A 85 2.14 1.77 -4.21
C ALA A 85 1.75 2.02 -2.74
N ASP A 86 0.78 1.29 -2.19
CA ASP A 86 0.40 1.36 -0.77
C ASP A 86 1.59 1.03 0.15
N TYR A 87 2.36 -0.02 -0.15
CA TYR A 87 3.54 -0.36 0.64
C TYR A 87 4.70 0.60 0.39
N ALA A 88 4.99 0.90 -0.88
CA ALA A 88 6.13 1.74 -1.26
C ALA A 88 6.02 3.16 -0.71
N ARG A 89 4.81 3.77 -0.73
CA ARG A 89 4.60 5.11 -0.18
C ARG A 89 4.89 5.17 1.31
N LEU A 90 4.45 4.15 2.07
CA LEU A 90 4.68 4.07 3.51
C LEU A 90 6.16 3.91 3.82
N LYS A 91 6.84 3.02 3.09
CA LYS A 91 8.27 2.75 3.27
C LYS A 91 9.11 4.01 3.04
N VAL A 92 8.88 4.69 1.93
CA VAL A 92 9.61 5.93 1.58
C VAL A 92 9.30 7.05 2.56
N LEU A 93 8.02 7.28 2.92
CA LEU A 93 7.68 8.31 3.91
C LEU A 93 8.26 8.02 5.29
N TYR A 94 8.27 6.76 5.73
CA TYR A 94 8.88 6.38 7.00
C TYR A 94 10.38 6.69 7.00
N GLU A 95 11.10 6.37 5.93
CA GLU A 95 12.55 6.52 5.85
C GLU A 95 13.03 7.94 5.53
N GLN A 96 12.24 8.72 4.80
CA GLN A 96 12.64 10.04 4.28
C GLN A 96 11.85 11.19 4.94
N GLY A 97 10.65 10.94 5.46
CA GLY A 97 9.65 11.97 5.68
C GLY A 97 9.22 12.62 4.37
N GLY A 98 8.42 13.68 4.44
CA GLY A 98 8.02 14.49 3.28
C GLY A 98 6.52 14.44 3.03
N VAL A 99 6.15 14.58 1.76
CA VAL A 99 4.76 14.57 1.29
C VAL A 99 4.59 13.43 0.29
N TYR A 100 3.48 12.72 0.33
CA TYR A 100 3.08 11.78 -0.70
C TYR A 100 1.76 12.22 -1.34
N PHE A 101 1.66 12.08 -2.66
CA PHE A 101 0.42 12.22 -3.42
C PHE A 101 0.16 10.98 -4.29
N ASP A 102 -1.09 10.52 -4.30
CA ASP A 102 -1.60 9.66 -5.36
C ASP A 102 -1.67 10.43 -6.68
N THR A 103 -1.59 9.69 -7.78
CA THR A 103 -1.43 10.27 -9.12
C THR A 103 -2.72 10.86 -9.72
N ASP A 104 -3.79 10.89 -8.94
CA ASP A 104 -5.07 11.53 -9.21
C ASP A 104 -5.41 12.58 -8.14
N ILE A 105 -4.37 13.19 -7.53
CA ILE A 105 -4.46 14.35 -6.64
C ILE A 105 -4.06 15.62 -7.41
N THR A 106 -4.82 16.70 -7.27
CA THR A 106 -4.40 18.06 -7.63
C THR A 106 -4.32 18.95 -6.40
N VAL A 107 -3.41 19.91 -6.41
CA VAL A 107 -3.19 20.92 -5.37
C VAL A 107 -3.94 22.20 -5.75
N GLU A 108 -4.60 22.78 -4.75
CA GLU A 108 -5.31 24.06 -4.82
C GLU A 108 -4.59 25.15 -4.02
N LYS A 109 -3.76 24.77 -3.04
CA LYS A 109 -3.09 25.70 -2.12
C LYS A 109 -1.77 25.15 -1.58
N ASP A 110 -0.83 26.05 -1.29
CA ASP A 110 0.46 25.71 -0.69
C ASP A 110 0.29 25.01 0.67
N ILE A 111 0.95 23.85 0.83
CA ILE A 111 0.86 22.98 2.01
C ILE A 111 2.00 23.19 3.02
N THR A 112 2.91 24.16 2.82
CA THR A 112 4.11 24.37 3.65
C THR A 112 3.77 24.49 5.14
N LYS A 113 2.68 25.19 5.47
CA LYS A 113 2.21 25.36 6.86
C LYS A 113 1.82 24.04 7.53
N LEU A 114 1.45 23.01 6.76
CA LEU A 114 1.16 21.68 7.27
C LEU A 114 2.45 20.91 7.58
N LEU A 115 3.52 21.11 6.80
CA LEU A 115 4.84 20.53 7.06
C LEU A 115 5.47 21.10 8.34
N GLU A 116 5.25 22.39 8.60
CA GLU A 116 5.73 23.09 9.81
C GLU A 116 5.16 22.50 11.11
N LYS A 117 4.05 21.76 11.05
CA LYS A 117 3.49 21.02 12.19
C LYS A 117 4.39 19.86 12.65
N ASN A 118 5.31 19.41 11.80
CA ASN A 118 6.31 18.38 12.07
C ASN A 118 5.74 17.08 12.69
N LYS A 119 4.64 16.59 12.14
CA LYS A 119 3.91 15.39 12.59
C LYS A 119 3.29 14.67 11.40
N LEU A 120 2.65 13.52 11.62
CA LEU A 120 1.86 12.86 10.58
C LEU A 120 0.58 13.66 10.30
N VAL A 121 0.36 14.08 9.06
CA VAL A 121 -0.85 14.78 8.62
C VAL A 121 -1.62 13.92 7.64
N LEU A 122 -2.87 13.61 7.97
CA LEU A 122 -3.81 12.83 7.17
C LEU A 122 -5.14 13.58 7.05
N GLY A 123 -6.05 13.04 6.26
CA GLY A 123 -7.41 13.57 6.14
C GLY A 123 -8.47 12.48 6.22
N TRP A 124 -9.60 12.87 6.77
CA TRP A 124 -10.86 12.12 6.65
C TRP A 124 -11.32 12.15 5.20
N GLU A 125 -11.52 10.99 4.59
CA GLU A 125 -12.18 10.86 3.28
C GLU A 125 -13.68 11.13 3.42
N ASP A 126 -14.25 10.62 4.50
CA ASP A 126 -15.63 10.80 4.94
C ASP A 126 -15.64 10.79 6.48
N ASN A 127 -16.82 10.77 7.10
CA ASN A 127 -16.92 10.80 8.57
C ASN A 127 -16.50 9.49 9.26
N LYS A 128 -16.02 8.47 8.54
CA LYS A 128 -15.71 7.12 9.03
C LYS A 128 -14.33 6.62 8.62
N SER A 129 -13.75 7.13 7.56
CA SER A 129 -12.55 6.57 6.93
C SER A 129 -11.49 7.64 6.76
N ILE A 130 -10.27 7.32 7.20
CA ILE A 130 -9.08 8.14 6.99
C ILE A 130 -8.39 7.61 5.74
N ASN A 131 -8.09 8.50 4.80
CA ASN A 131 -7.48 8.13 3.53
C ASN A 131 -6.01 8.56 3.50
N PHE A 132 -5.23 7.90 2.66
CA PHE A 132 -3.77 8.00 2.52
C PHE A 132 -3.33 8.41 1.11
N ALA A 133 -4.27 8.88 0.28
CA ALA A 133 -3.98 9.41 -1.04
C ALA A 133 -3.16 10.72 -0.98
N ILE A 134 -3.27 11.45 0.12
CA ILE A 134 -2.30 12.45 0.55
C ILE A 134 -1.82 12.13 1.96
N CYS A 135 -0.52 12.26 2.19
CA CYS A 135 0.08 12.13 3.50
C CYS A 135 1.28 13.06 3.62
N ILE A 136 1.42 13.72 4.77
CA ILE A 136 2.61 14.50 5.13
C ILE A 136 3.18 13.86 6.39
N SER A 137 4.47 13.59 6.46
CA SER A 137 5.01 12.93 7.66
C SER A 137 6.45 13.32 7.94
N ASN A 138 6.77 13.37 9.23
CA ASN A 138 8.14 13.37 9.71
C ASN A 138 8.75 11.97 9.53
N LYS A 139 10.07 11.95 9.31
CA LYS A 139 10.84 10.71 9.25
C LYS A 139 10.67 9.91 10.54
N ASN A 140 10.60 8.59 10.42
CA ASN A 140 10.47 7.61 11.51
C ASN A 140 9.21 7.80 12.37
N ASN A 141 8.11 8.31 11.80
CA ASN A 141 6.84 8.40 12.54
C ASN A 141 6.35 7.00 12.94
N SER A 142 6.02 6.82 14.23
CA SER A 142 5.66 5.53 14.82
C SER A 142 4.40 4.90 14.19
N LEU A 143 3.42 5.72 13.83
CA LEU A 143 2.18 5.22 13.20
C LEU A 143 2.46 4.67 11.79
N LEU A 144 3.40 5.25 11.05
CA LEU A 144 3.83 4.68 9.76
C LEU A 144 4.50 3.32 9.94
N GLU A 145 5.31 3.16 10.98
CA GLU A 145 5.95 1.89 11.32
C GLU A 145 4.91 0.81 11.65
N GLU A 146 3.89 1.16 12.43
CA GLU A 146 2.79 0.26 12.76
C GLU A 146 2.01 -0.18 11.52
N ILE A 147 1.69 0.75 10.61
CA ILE A 147 1.03 0.42 9.34
C ILE A 147 1.93 -0.49 8.48
N LEU A 148 3.25 -0.24 8.41
CA LEU A 148 4.20 -1.12 7.72
C LEU A 148 4.25 -2.52 8.35
N ASN A 149 4.23 -2.59 9.68
CA ASN A 149 4.22 -3.85 10.41
C ASN A 149 2.93 -4.66 10.18
N PHE A 150 1.79 -4.00 9.95
CA PHE A 150 0.56 -4.66 9.54
C PHE A 150 0.74 -5.42 8.22
N TYR A 151 1.41 -4.81 7.23
CA TYR A 151 1.72 -5.48 5.96
C TYR A 151 2.75 -6.61 6.10
N ASN A 152 3.59 -6.61 7.14
CA ASN A 152 4.54 -7.69 7.40
C ASN A 152 3.87 -8.93 8.01
N LYS A 153 2.86 -8.73 8.87
CA LYS A 153 2.31 -9.81 9.72
C LYS A 153 0.81 -10.00 9.53
N GLU A 154 0.03 -8.99 9.91
CA GLU A 154 -1.42 -9.10 10.11
C GLU A 154 -2.24 -9.13 8.81
N ILE A 155 -1.67 -8.62 7.71
CA ILE A 155 -2.35 -8.56 6.40
C ILE A 155 -2.92 -9.92 5.98
N TRP A 156 -2.21 -11.01 6.25
CA TRP A 156 -2.60 -12.38 5.89
C TRP A 156 -3.64 -12.99 6.82
N GLU A 157 -3.87 -12.40 7.98
CA GLU A 157 -4.86 -12.85 8.97
C GLU A 157 -6.08 -11.94 9.03
N SER A 158 -6.02 -10.81 8.31
CA SER A 158 -7.04 -9.78 8.32
C SER A 158 -7.90 -9.72 7.05
N LYS A 159 -9.16 -9.35 7.24
CA LYS A 159 -10.09 -8.96 6.17
C LYS A 159 -9.67 -7.67 5.46
N LEU A 160 -8.87 -6.82 6.12
CA LEU A 160 -8.46 -5.51 5.62
C LEU A 160 -7.37 -5.67 4.56
N TYR A 161 -7.37 -4.83 3.53
CA TYR A 161 -6.37 -4.91 2.46
C TYR A 161 -6.09 -3.59 1.73
N THR A 162 -6.90 -2.56 1.92
CA THR A 162 -6.62 -1.22 1.38
C THR A 162 -5.96 -0.36 2.45
N ILE A 163 -5.08 0.57 2.05
CA ILE A 163 -4.44 1.47 3.00
C ILE A 163 -5.42 2.32 3.83
N PRO A 164 -6.58 2.82 3.33
CA PRO A 164 -7.55 3.52 4.17
C PRO A 164 -8.17 2.62 5.25
N GLN A 165 -8.48 1.37 4.91
CA GLN A 165 -9.01 0.38 5.86
C GLN A 165 -8.02 0.10 6.99
N ILE A 166 -6.76 -0.13 6.64
CA ILE A 166 -5.69 -0.49 7.58
C ILE A 166 -5.37 0.72 8.47
N THR A 167 -5.17 1.89 7.86
CA THR A 167 -4.88 3.13 8.61
C THR A 167 -6.01 3.48 9.57
N THR A 168 -7.25 3.43 9.10
CA THR A 168 -8.42 3.70 9.95
C THR A 168 -8.52 2.70 11.11
N HIS A 169 -8.21 1.42 10.87
CA HIS A 169 -8.22 0.40 11.91
C HIS A 169 -7.17 0.68 13.00
N ILE A 170 -5.93 0.96 12.61
CA ILE A 170 -4.83 1.25 13.55
C ILE A 170 -5.12 2.53 14.36
N LEU A 171 -5.51 3.61 13.68
CA LEU A 171 -5.80 4.89 14.35
C LEU A 171 -7.01 4.81 15.28
N ARG A 172 -8.01 3.97 14.97
CA ARG A 172 -9.12 3.68 15.89
C ARG A 172 -8.67 2.97 17.15
N ASN A 173 -7.78 1.99 17.01
CA ASN A 173 -7.28 1.25 18.17
C ASN A 173 -6.40 2.15 19.07
N HIS A 174 -5.56 3.01 18.46
CA HIS A 174 -4.67 3.91 19.20
C HIS A 174 -5.39 5.09 19.85
N TYR A 175 -6.26 5.77 19.09
CA TYR A 175 -6.81 7.06 19.50
C TYR A 175 -8.33 7.05 19.74
N LYS A 176 -9.00 5.89 19.62
CA LYS A 176 -10.46 5.73 19.80
C LYS A 176 -11.29 6.61 18.84
N LEU A 177 -10.76 6.87 17.64
CA LEU A 177 -11.37 7.75 16.62
C LEU A 177 -12.46 7.04 15.81
N ASN A 178 -13.68 6.98 16.36
CA ASN A 178 -14.77 6.23 15.73
C ASN A 178 -15.35 6.93 14.49
N HIS A 179 -15.65 8.22 14.59
CA HIS A 179 -16.18 9.04 13.51
C HIS A 179 -15.86 10.51 13.81
N SER A 180 -15.51 11.28 12.78
CA SER A 180 -15.27 12.71 12.94
C SER A 180 -15.32 13.43 11.60
N THR A 181 -15.79 14.67 11.62
CA THR A 181 -15.55 15.67 10.57
C THR A 181 -14.80 16.87 11.14
N GLU A 182 -14.30 16.77 12.37
CA GLU A 182 -13.58 17.80 13.09
C GLU A 182 -12.07 17.54 13.02
N ILE A 183 -11.29 18.60 13.23
CA ILE A 183 -9.83 18.50 13.33
C ILE A 183 -9.48 17.65 14.57
N THR A 184 -8.64 16.63 14.36
CA THR A 184 -8.06 15.82 15.44
C THR A 184 -6.56 16.06 15.47
N GLU A 185 -6.02 16.57 16.57
CA GLU A 185 -4.58 16.87 16.68
C GLU A 185 -4.02 16.42 18.04
N ASN A 186 -2.86 15.78 18.02
CA ASN A 186 -1.98 15.57 19.17
C ASN A 186 -0.52 15.79 18.74
N ASP A 187 0.45 15.37 19.57
CA ASP A 187 1.87 15.57 19.27
C ASP A 187 2.35 14.80 18.03
N ASP A 188 1.78 13.62 17.77
CA ASP A 188 2.22 12.70 16.71
C ASP A 188 1.42 12.80 15.40
N ILE A 189 0.15 13.23 15.47
CA ILE A 189 -0.77 13.24 14.33
C ILE A 189 -1.69 14.47 14.29
N LEU A 190 -1.99 14.92 13.07
CA LEU A 190 -3.04 15.85 12.69
C LEU A 190 -3.94 15.20 11.63
N ILE A 191 -5.23 15.09 11.89
CA ILE A 191 -6.21 14.59 10.93
C ILE A 191 -7.18 15.72 10.61
N LEU A 192 -7.23 16.09 9.33
CA LEU A 192 -8.04 17.21 8.84
C LEU A 192 -9.41 16.73 8.33
N PRO A 193 -10.45 17.57 8.42
CA PRO A 193 -11.75 17.33 7.82
C PRO A 193 -11.69 17.09 6.30
N PRO A 194 -12.70 16.45 5.69
CA PRO A 194 -12.70 16.16 4.25
C PRO A 194 -12.50 17.39 3.36
N GLU A 195 -13.04 18.56 3.73
CA GLU A 195 -12.91 19.81 2.95
C GLU A 195 -11.46 20.24 2.66
N TYR A 196 -10.49 19.76 3.45
CA TYR A 196 -9.07 20.10 3.31
C TYR A 196 -8.39 19.32 2.20
N PHE A 197 -8.64 18.01 2.10
CA PHE A 197 -7.90 17.12 1.19
C PHE A 197 -8.79 16.35 0.21
N TYR A 198 -10.04 16.09 0.60
CA TYR A 198 -11.00 15.26 -0.10
C TYR A 198 -12.35 16.00 -0.23
N PRO A 199 -12.37 17.24 -0.76
CA PRO A 199 -13.60 18.05 -0.81
C PRO A 199 -14.69 17.43 -1.67
N ILE A 200 -14.31 16.70 -2.74
CA ILE A 200 -15.24 16.04 -3.66
C ILE A 200 -15.59 14.66 -3.10
N PRO A 201 -16.87 14.36 -2.81
CA PRO A 201 -17.29 13.03 -2.36
C PRO A 201 -17.02 11.94 -3.41
N ILE A 202 -16.81 10.70 -2.94
CA ILE A 202 -16.62 9.53 -3.80
C ILE A 202 -17.78 9.39 -4.78
N GLY A 203 -17.45 9.16 -6.06
CA GLY A 203 -18.43 8.98 -7.14
C GLY A 203 -18.87 10.27 -7.82
N LEU A 204 -18.54 11.43 -7.26
CA LEU A 204 -18.69 12.73 -7.92
C LEU A 204 -17.37 13.15 -8.57
N LYS A 205 -17.44 13.83 -9.71
CA LYS A 205 -16.28 14.37 -10.44
C LYS A 205 -16.52 15.83 -10.85
N GLU A 206 -17.08 16.62 -9.94
CA GLU A 206 -17.37 18.04 -10.16
C GLU A 206 -16.75 18.90 -9.05
N LYS A 207 -16.03 19.96 -9.45
CA LYS A 207 -15.32 20.86 -8.53
C LYS A 207 -16.20 21.95 -7.92
N ARG A 208 -17.13 22.51 -8.71
CA ARG A 208 -17.72 23.85 -8.46
C ARG A 208 -18.42 24.03 -7.12
N ASN A 209 -18.94 22.96 -6.52
CA ASN A 209 -19.78 23.06 -5.32
C ASN A 209 -19.06 22.59 -4.04
N PHE A 210 -17.81 22.14 -4.13
CA PHE A 210 -17.14 21.41 -3.06
C PHE A 210 -15.85 22.05 -2.55
N VAL A 211 -15.20 22.89 -3.36
CA VAL A 211 -13.93 23.52 -3.01
C VAL A 211 -14.16 24.80 -2.21
N THR A 212 -13.42 24.96 -1.11
CA THR A 212 -13.46 26.14 -0.23
C THR A 212 -12.05 26.70 -0.02
N ASP A 213 -11.93 27.83 0.68
CA ASP A 213 -10.63 28.46 1.00
C ASP A 213 -9.71 27.60 1.90
N LYS A 214 -10.29 26.56 2.52
CA LYS A 214 -9.59 25.57 3.34
C LYS A 214 -9.04 24.39 2.54
N THR A 215 -9.50 24.22 1.30
CA THR A 215 -9.07 23.12 0.43
C THR A 215 -7.60 23.30 0.03
N TYR A 216 -6.79 22.31 0.40
CA TYR A 216 -5.41 22.18 -0.04
C TYR A 216 -5.29 21.30 -1.28
N THR A 217 -6.06 20.20 -1.33
CA THR A 217 -6.01 19.26 -2.45
C THR A 217 -7.39 18.74 -2.84
N ILE A 218 -7.46 18.17 -4.05
CA ILE A 218 -8.62 17.47 -4.58
C ILE A 218 -8.15 16.08 -5.00
N HIS A 219 -8.88 15.05 -4.57
CA HIS A 219 -8.73 13.67 -5.03
C HIS A 219 -9.81 13.37 -6.07
N TRP A 220 -9.42 12.92 -7.27
CA TRP A 220 -10.32 12.75 -8.42
C TRP A 220 -10.95 11.35 -8.52
N TRP A 221 -10.64 10.46 -7.58
CA TRP A 221 -11.23 9.13 -7.43
C TRP A 221 -11.19 8.31 -8.73
N ASP A 222 -10.03 8.22 -9.39
CA ASP A 222 -9.94 7.55 -10.69
C ASP A 222 -10.14 6.03 -10.59
N ALA A 223 -9.96 5.44 -9.40
CA ALA A 223 -10.30 4.06 -9.06
C ALA A 223 -9.76 3.00 -10.06
N SER A 224 -8.63 3.29 -10.71
CA SER A 224 -8.02 2.49 -11.77
C SER A 224 -7.53 1.10 -11.31
N TRP A 225 -7.56 0.85 -10.01
CA TRP A 225 -7.04 -0.35 -9.36
C TRP A 225 -8.05 -1.50 -9.26
N ILE A 226 -9.35 -1.25 -9.48
CA ILE A 226 -10.39 -2.26 -9.27
C ILE A 226 -10.37 -3.29 -10.40
N LYS A 227 -9.84 -4.50 -10.12
CA LYS A 227 -9.95 -5.67 -11.01
C LYS A 227 -10.72 -6.79 -10.30
N PRO A 228 -11.79 -7.37 -10.88
CA PRO A 228 -12.65 -8.35 -10.19
C PRO A 228 -11.90 -9.58 -9.65
N ASN A 229 -10.93 -10.08 -10.40
CA ASN A 229 -10.09 -11.23 -10.01
C ASN A 229 -9.17 -10.91 -8.82
N ILE A 230 -8.62 -9.70 -8.76
CA ILE A 230 -7.82 -9.22 -7.62
C ILE A 230 -8.72 -9.06 -6.39
N ALA A 231 -9.90 -8.45 -6.55
CA ALA A 231 -10.84 -8.20 -5.45
C ALA A 231 -11.28 -9.48 -4.73
N TYR A 232 -11.46 -10.59 -5.45
CA TYR A 232 -11.82 -11.86 -4.85
C TYR A 232 -10.72 -12.37 -3.91
N PHE A 233 -9.46 -12.36 -4.35
CA PHE A 233 -8.33 -12.79 -3.53
C PHE A 233 -8.20 -11.96 -2.25
N LEU A 234 -8.18 -10.63 -2.41
CA LEU A 234 -8.02 -9.69 -1.30
C LEU A 234 -9.06 -9.91 -0.20
N LYS A 235 -10.32 -10.13 -0.59
CA LYS A 235 -11.43 -10.41 0.32
C LYS A 235 -11.36 -11.76 1.02
N ASN A 236 -10.56 -12.71 0.54
CA ASN A 236 -10.53 -14.08 1.05
C ASN A 236 -9.16 -14.53 1.57
N LYS A 237 -8.08 -13.75 1.41
CA LYS A 237 -6.71 -14.12 1.80
C LYS A 237 -6.55 -14.58 3.25
N HIS A 238 -7.36 -14.04 4.16
CA HIS A 238 -7.35 -14.37 5.59
C HIS A 238 -8.10 -15.64 5.98
N LYS A 239 -8.96 -16.17 5.10
CA LYS A 239 -9.76 -17.37 5.41
C LYS A 239 -8.92 -18.64 5.44
N VAL A 240 -7.73 -18.59 4.87
CA VAL A 240 -6.80 -19.70 4.79
C VAL A 240 -5.51 -19.28 5.49
N ASN A 241 -5.22 -19.88 6.64
CA ASN A 241 -3.96 -19.61 7.32
C ASN A 241 -2.80 -20.05 6.42
N LEU A 242 -1.95 -19.11 6.05
CA LEU A 242 -0.89 -19.29 5.08
C LEU A 242 0.09 -20.40 5.50
N ILE A 243 0.55 -20.38 6.75
CA ILE A 243 1.50 -21.37 7.27
C ILE A 243 0.88 -22.77 7.22
N LYS A 244 -0.37 -22.93 7.69
CA LYS A 244 -1.08 -24.21 7.64
C LYS A 244 -1.32 -24.70 6.22
N LEU A 245 -1.59 -23.80 5.28
CA LEU A 245 -1.72 -24.14 3.86
C LEU A 245 -0.40 -24.71 3.33
N LEU A 246 0.70 -24.01 3.57
CA LEU A 246 2.02 -24.42 3.11
C LEU A 246 2.45 -25.76 3.73
N ASP A 247 2.29 -25.93 5.04
CA ASP A 247 2.58 -27.18 5.74
C ASP A 247 1.80 -28.36 5.15
N LYS A 248 0.51 -28.15 4.84
CA LYS A 248 -0.31 -29.16 4.20
C LYS A 248 0.18 -29.50 2.79
N CYS A 249 0.52 -28.48 1.98
CA CYS A 249 1.08 -28.69 0.64
C CYS A 249 2.35 -29.54 0.70
N PHE A 250 3.27 -29.20 1.60
CA PHE A 250 4.54 -29.88 1.74
C PHE A 250 4.38 -31.31 2.25
N LYS A 251 3.53 -31.51 3.27
CA LYS A 251 3.28 -32.83 3.86
C LYS A 251 2.60 -33.77 2.88
N GLU A 252 1.58 -33.28 2.18
CA GLU A 252 0.76 -34.11 1.27
C GLU A 252 1.38 -34.17 -0.15
N LYS A 253 2.53 -33.51 -0.38
CA LYS A 253 3.16 -33.34 -1.70
C LYS A 253 2.16 -32.80 -2.74
N ILE A 254 1.21 -31.99 -2.27
CA ILE A 254 0.18 -31.39 -3.10
C ILE A 254 0.76 -30.15 -3.73
N ILE A 255 0.70 -30.12 -5.06
CA ILE A 255 1.04 -28.93 -5.84
C ILE A 255 -0.21 -28.06 -5.89
N ILE A 256 -0.19 -26.94 -5.17
CA ILE A 256 -1.25 -25.92 -5.23
C ILE A 256 -0.79 -24.85 -6.22
N SER A 257 -1.60 -24.54 -7.24
CA SER A 257 -1.39 -23.35 -8.08
C SER A 257 -2.39 -22.27 -7.68
N ASN A 258 -1.92 -21.13 -7.15
CA ASN A 258 -2.74 -19.98 -6.77
C ASN A 258 -2.00 -18.67 -7.12
N PRO A 259 -2.65 -17.68 -7.78
CA PRO A 259 -2.06 -16.44 -8.30
C PRO A 259 -1.55 -15.42 -7.27
N PHE A 260 -1.31 -15.77 -6.01
CA PHE A 260 -0.99 -14.75 -5.01
C PHE A 260 0.03 -15.18 -3.95
N LEU A 261 0.72 -16.30 -4.15
CA LEU A 261 1.68 -16.81 -3.17
C LEU A 261 2.76 -17.68 -3.82
N LYS A 262 4.04 -17.36 -3.60
CA LYS A 262 5.19 -18.10 -4.16
C LYS A 262 6.04 -18.73 -3.04
N VAL A 263 6.25 -20.05 -3.11
CA VAL A 263 7.13 -20.82 -2.20
C VAL A 263 7.94 -21.83 -3.01
N GLU A 264 9.25 -21.93 -2.75
CA GLU A 264 10.19 -22.74 -3.52
C GLU A 264 10.70 -23.98 -2.74
N LYS A 265 10.83 -25.13 -3.43
CA LYS A 265 11.65 -26.25 -2.96
C LYS A 265 12.19 -27.06 -4.15
N MET A 266 13.50 -27.28 -4.18
CA MET A 266 14.16 -28.15 -5.16
C MET A 266 13.95 -29.64 -4.79
N PHE A 267 13.62 -30.48 -5.79
CA PHE A 267 13.55 -31.94 -5.64
C PHE A 267 14.75 -32.61 -6.32
N ASN A 268 15.50 -33.43 -5.59
CA ASN A 268 16.73 -34.11 -6.01
C ASN A 268 16.58 -35.23 -7.07
N LYS A 269 15.64 -35.10 -8.02
CA LYS A 269 15.56 -36.00 -9.19
C LYS A 269 15.12 -35.32 -10.49
N TYR A 270 14.69 -34.06 -10.42
CA TYR A 270 14.30 -33.25 -11.58
C TYR A 270 14.72 -31.80 -11.33
N SER A 271 15.41 -31.19 -12.29
CA SER A 271 15.63 -29.74 -12.33
C SER A 271 14.36 -29.08 -12.86
N ILE A 272 13.45 -28.74 -11.95
CA ILE A 272 12.17 -28.09 -12.27
C ILE A 272 12.14 -26.74 -11.55
N GLU A 273 12.21 -25.67 -12.34
CA GLU A 273 12.03 -24.29 -11.92
C GLU A 273 10.58 -23.89 -12.23
N ILE A 274 9.82 -23.44 -11.23
CA ILE A 274 8.38 -23.17 -11.38
C ILE A 274 8.08 -21.77 -10.88
N ASP A 275 7.72 -20.89 -11.81
CA ASP A 275 7.11 -19.60 -11.52
C ASP A 275 5.58 -19.69 -11.59
N PHE A 276 4.93 -19.38 -10.48
CA PHE A 276 3.54 -19.74 -10.18
C PHE A 276 2.58 -18.58 -10.45
N TYR A 277 2.23 -18.33 -11.72
CA TYR A 277 1.52 -17.11 -12.07
C TYR A 277 0.00 -17.13 -12.15
N TYR A 278 -0.72 -18.18 -12.59
CA TYR A 278 -2.20 -18.15 -12.54
C TYR A 278 -2.82 -19.57 -12.49
N PHE A 279 -4.01 -19.68 -11.90
CA PHE A 279 -4.84 -20.87 -11.59
C PHE A 279 -5.10 -21.84 -12.80
N PHE A 280 -4.05 -22.48 -13.30
CA PHE A 280 -3.98 -23.58 -14.29
C PHE A 280 -3.96 -23.21 -15.79
N LYS A 281 -2.75 -23.24 -16.37
CA LYS A 281 -2.52 -23.78 -17.73
C LYS A 281 -1.10 -24.35 -17.82
N PHE A 282 -0.99 -25.68 -17.94
CA PHE A 282 0.30 -26.34 -18.17
C PHE A 282 0.48 -26.63 -19.67
N LYS A 283 1.67 -26.37 -20.21
CA LYS A 283 2.15 -26.97 -21.46
C LYS A 283 3.45 -27.70 -21.13
N TYR A 284 3.43 -29.02 -21.21
CA TYR A 284 4.62 -29.84 -21.04
C TYR A 284 4.78 -30.75 -22.27
N LYS A 285 6.02 -31.10 -22.61
CA LYS A 285 6.36 -31.96 -23.73
C LYS A 285 6.94 -33.26 -23.19
N TYR A 286 6.27 -34.37 -23.45
CA TYR A 286 6.80 -35.71 -23.18
C TYR A 286 6.34 -36.66 -24.25
N TYR A 287 7.22 -37.61 -24.53
CA TYR A 287 7.12 -38.49 -25.66
C TYR A 287 5.94 -39.45 -25.49
N SER A 288 5.00 -39.36 -26.43
CA SER A 288 3.93 -40.31 -26.74
C SER A 288 2.74 -40.46 -25.77
N LYS A 289 1.58 -39.97 -26.24
CA LYS A 289 0.18 -40.30 -25.88
C LYS A 289 -0.48 -39.62 -24.65
N LYS A 290 -1.78 -39.35 -24.82
CA LYS A 290 -2.68 -38.37 -24.16
C LYS A 290 -3.18 -38.77 -22.74
N ARG A 291 -3.44 -37.79 -21.85
CA ARG A 291 -4.62 -37.62 -20.94
C ARG A 291 -4.44 -36.42 -19.97
N PHE A 292 -5.55 -35.88 -19.44
CA PHE A 292 -5.63 -34.68 -18.57
C PHE A 292 -6.04 -35.06 -17.13
N LEU A 293 -5.56 -34.31 -16.13
CA LEU A 293 -6.01 -34.34 -14.74
C LEU A 293 -6.54 -32.94 -14.37
N THR A 294 -7.73 -32.89 -13.74
CA THR A 294 -8.41 -31.65 -13.34
C THR A 294 -8.76 -31.73 -11.86
N VAL A 295 -8.39 -30.73 -11.06
CA VAL A 295 -8.88 -30.57 -9.67
C VAL A 295 -9.07 -29.09 -9.33
N PHE A 296 -10.21 -28.78 -8.71
CA PHE A 296 -10.59 -27.46 -8.16
C PHE A 296 -10.84 -27.59 -6.65
N VAL A 297 -10.59 -26.53 -5.87
CA VAL A 297 -11.06 -26.47 -4.47
C VAL A 297 -11.59 -25.08 -4.10
N LEU A 298 -12.92 -24.99 -4.02
CA LEU A 298 -13.67 -24.17 -3.07
C LEU A 298 -14.97 -24.94 -2.74
N GLY A 299 -15.11 -25.45 -1.51
CA GLY A 299 -16.40 -25.83 -0.93
C GLY A 299 -16.97 -27.23 -1.14
N ILE A 300 -16.27 -28.19 -1.75
CA ILE A 300 -16.79 -29.57 -1.95
C ILE A 300 -15.75 -30.62 -1.54
N GLN A 301 -16.19 -31.64 -0.80
CA GLN A 301 -15.41 -32.80 -0.37
C GLN A 301 -15.25 -33.80 -1.53
N ILE A 302 -14.02 -34.22 -1.86
CA ILE A 302 -13.77 -35.26 -2.88
C ILE A 302 -13.06 -36.44 -2.22
N PRO A 303 -13.63 -37.67 -2.24
CA PRO A 303 -12.97 -38.84 -1.69
C PRO A 303 -11.86 -39.32 -2.62
N ILE A 304 -10.68 -39.55 -2.05
CA ILE A 304 -9.51 -40.05 -2.77
C ILE A 304 -9.58 -41.58 -2.80
N TRP A 305 -9.71 -42.17 -3.99
CA TRP A 305 -9.47 -43.62 -4.17
C TRP A 305 -8.18 -43.86 -4.95
N ARG A 306 -7.27 -44.56 -4.25
CA ARG A 306 -6.07 -45.30 -4.66
C ARG A 306 -5.25 -44.74 -5.84
N ILE A 307 -4.13 -44.13 -5.48
CA ILE A 307 -2.93 -44.09 -6.32
C ILE A 307 -2.22 -45.45 -6.15
N LYS A 308 -1.95 -46.14 -7.27
CA LYS A 308 -1.04 -47.30 -7.30
C LYS A 308 0.39 -46.84 -7.43
#